data_AF-A0A0J0XW97-F1
#
_entry.id   AF-A0A0J0XW97-F1
#
_cell.length_a   1.000
_cell.length_b   1.000
_cell.length_c   1.000
_cell.angle_alpha   90.00
_cell.angle_beta   90.00
_cell.angle_gamma   90.00
#
_symmetry.space_group_name_H-M   'P 1'
#
loop_
_entity.id
_entity.type
_entity.pdbx_description
1 polymer ?
#
loop_
_entity_poly.entity_id
_entity_poly.type
_entity_poly.pdbx_seq_one_letter_code
_entity_poly.pdbx_strand_id
1 'polypeptide(L)'
;MVSSDTWKLLGLSVAGGYATLGTWALVAPRHGAETFFSPRPSSAESLHAGDIERYMRLLGARDLSIAAAMAWFANSGDWRAMGQMTLTGLFLCAADAVAATQAKGTRL
;
A
#
# COMPACT_ATOMS: atom_id res chain seq x y z
N MET A 1 -11.03 -8.72 26.33
CA MET A 1 -9.76 -7.99 26.17
C MET A 1 -8.91 -8.78 25.18
N VAL A 2 -8.56 -8.20 24.04
CA VAL A 2 -7.65 -8.83 23.07
C VAL A 2 -6.26 -8.94 23.72
N SER A 3 -5.62 -10.11 23.68
CA SER A 3 -4.33 -10.32 24.34
C SER A 3 -3.20 -9.57 23.62
N SER A 4 -2.12 -9.27 24.33
CA SER A 4 -0.96 -8.56 23.76
C SER A 4 -0.35 -9.32 22.57
N ASP A 5 -0.38 -10.66 22.59
CA ASP A 5 0.14 -11.48 21.49
C ASP A 5 -0.74 -11.44 20.23
N THR A 6 -2.05 -11.23 20.36
CA THR A 6 -2.92 -11.00 19.21
C THR A 6 -2.55 -9.69 18.50
N TRP A 7 -2.24 -8.62 19.24
CA TRP A 7 -1.80 -7.35 18.65
C TRP A 7 -0.44 -7.46 17.97
N LYS A 8 0.48 -8.28 18.51
CA LYS A 8 1.77 -8.57 17.87
C LYS A 8 1.58 -9.25 16.52
N LEU A 9 0.82 -10.35 16.49
CA LEU A 9 0.52 -11.09 15.26
C LEU A 9 -0.20 -10.21 14.23
N LEU A 10 -1.14 -9.38 14.68
CA LEU A 10 -1.86 -8.45 13.81
C LEU A 10 -0.92 -7.43 13.18
N GLY A 11 -0.08 -6.75 13.97
CA GLY A 11 0.87 -5.77 13.43
C GLY A 11 1.93 -6.38 12.53
N LEU A 12 2.47 -7.56 12.88
CA LEU A 12 3.46 -8.27 12.05
C LEU A 12 2.87 -8.74 10.72
N SER A 13 1.65 -9.26 10.71
CA SER A 13 0.99 -9.68 9.47
C SER A 13 0.69 -8.48 8.57
N VAL A 14 0.22 -7.36 9.13
CA VAL A 14 -0.01 -6.12 8.39
C VAL A 14 1.30 -5.55 7.86
N ALA A 15 2.38 -5.56 8.64
CA ALA A 15 3.70 -5.13 8.19
C ALA A 15 4.24 -5.99 7.04
N GLY A 16 4.06 -7.31 7.11
CA GLY A 16 4.36 -8.22 6.00
C GLY A 16 3.55 -7.91 4.73
N GLY A 17 2.27 -7.57 4.89
CA GLY A 17 1.42 -7.11 3.78
C GLY A 17 1.95 -5.85 3.10
N TYR A 18 2.28 -4.81 3.87
CA TYR A 18 2.86 -3.59 3.32
C TYR A 18 4.24 -3.83 2.69
N ALA A 19 5.09 -4.66 3.30
CA ALA A 19 6.39 -4.98 2.75
C ALA A 19 6.28 -5.71 1.40
N THR A 20 5.35 -6.67 1.28
CA THR A 20 5.14 -7.41 0.03
C THR A 20 4.52 -6.54 -1.06
N LEU A 21 3.47 -5.78 -0.75
CA LEU A 21 2.84 -4.85 -1.70
C LEU A 21 3.81 -3.76 -2.16
N GLY A 22 4.56 -3.18 -1.22
CA GLY A 22 5.55 -2.15 -1.52
C GLY A 22 6.68 -2.65 -2.40
N THR A 23 7.21 -3.83 -2.10
CA THR A 23 8.26 -4.47 -2.92
C THR A 23 7.73 -4.82 -4.31
N TRP A 24 6.52 -5.35 -4.41
CA TRP A 24 5.89 -5.69 -5.69
C TRP A 24 5.69 -4.45 -6.57
N ALA A 25 5.19 -3.35 -6.00
CA ALA A 25 4.98 -2.09 -6.70
C ALA A 25 6.30 -1.43 -7.16
N LEU A 26 7.41 -1.65 -6.45
CA LEU A 26 8.74 -1.16 -6.86
C LEU A 26 9.42 -2.03 -7.92
N VAL A 27 9.33 -3.36 -7.79
CA VAL A 27 10.03 -4.31 -8.68
C VAL A 27 9.30 -4.45 -10.01
N ALA A 28 7.97 -4.47 -9.99
CA ALA A 28 7.15 -4.68 -11.18
C ALA A 28 6.00 -3.65 -11.26
N PRO A 29 6.29 -2.34 -11.37
CA PRO A 29 5.27 -1.28 -11.34
C PRO A 29 4.22 -1.43 -12.44
N ARG A 30 4.61 -1.90 -13.64
CA ARG A 30 3.67 -2.17 -14.74
C ARG A 30 2.70 -3.30 -14.43
N HIS A 31 3.19 -4.42 -13.88
CA HIS A 31 2.32 -5.54 -13.48
C HIS A 31 1.43 -5.17 -12.29
N GLY A 32 1.94 -4.36 -11.35
CA GLY A 32 1.13 -3.78 -10.28
C GLY A 32 -0.01 -2.91 -10.82
N ALA A 33 0.30 -2.01 -11.77
CA ALA A 33 -0.70 -1.19 -12.43
C ALA A 33 -1.74 -2.02 -13.20
N GLU A 34 -1.33 -3.08 -13.89
CA GLU A 34 -2.25 -3.98 -14.58
C GLU A 34 -3.18 -4.72 -13.62
N THR A 35 -2.63 -5.21 -12.51
CA THR A 35 -3.39 -5.96 -11.48
C THR A 35 -4.43 -5.08 -10.78
N PHE A 36 -4.08 -3.82 -10.47
CA PHE A 36 -4.95 -2.94 -9.68
C PHE A 36 -5.81 -1.98 -10.54
N PHE A 37 -5.27 -1.50 -11.65
CA PHE A 37 -5.85 -0.39 -12.42
C PHE A 37 -6.30 -0.74 -13.85
N SER A 38 -5.94 -1.93 -14.39
CA SER A 38 -6.36 -2.43 -15.72
C SER A 38 -6.27 -1.36 -16.84
N PRO A 39 -5.08 -1.12 -17.42
CA PRO A 39 -4.90 -0.13 -18.49
C PRO A 39 -5.64 -0.54 -19.78
N ARG A 40 -6.44 0.36 -20.36
CA ARG A 40 -6.99 0.20 -21.72
C ARG A 40 -6.04 0.91 -22.70
N PRO A 41 -5.62 0.26 -23.80
CA PRO A 41 -4.66 0.85 -24.73
C PRO A 41 -5.37 1.87 -25.63
N SER A 42 -4.97 3.14 -25.53
CA SER A 42 -5.25 4.14 -26.57
C SER A 42 -4.07 5.11 -26.61
N SER A 43 -3.78 5.62 -27.80
CA SER A 43 -2.55 6.29 -28.25
C SER A 43 -2.02 7.50 -27.45
N ALA A 44 -2.62 7.84 -26.30
CA ALA A 44 -2.03 8.68 -25.23
C ALA A 44 -1.16 7.87 -24.23
N GLU A 45 -0.94 6.59 -24.53
CA GLU A 45 -0.41 5.51 -23.70
C GLU A 45 0.99 5.78 -23.11
N SER A 46 1.87 6.48 -23.82
CA SER A 46 3.25 6.71 -23.38
C SER A 46 3.38 7.78 -22.30
N LEU A 47 2.56 8.83 -22.36
CA LEU A 47 2.50 9.89 -21.34
C LEU A 47 1.87 9.39 -20.04
N HIS A 48 0.79 8.61 -20.14
CA HIS A 48 0.14 8.02 -18.95
C HIS A 48 0.92 6.85 -18.36
N ALA A 49 1.66 6.07 -19.15
CA ALA A 49 2.47 4.97 -18.62
C ALA A 49 3.59 5.47 -17.69
N GLY A 50 4.23 6.60 -18.03
CA GLY A 50 5.25 7.22 -17.17
C GLY A 50 4.68 7.71 -15.83
N ASP A 51 3.49 8.31 -15.86
CA ASP A 51 2.80 8.76 -14.66
C ASP A 51 2.35 7.59 -13.79
N ILE A 52 1.75 6.55 -14.39
CA ILE A 52 1.32 5.33 -13.68
C ILE A 52 2.51 4.63 -13.03
N GLU A 53 3.63 4.50 -13.72
CA GLU A 53 4.86 3.91 -13.17
C GLU A 53 5.40 4.74 -11.99
N ARG A 54 5.35 6.08 -12.10
CA ARG A 54 5.74 6.99 -11.02
C ARG A 54 4.80 6.88 -9.82
N TYR A 55 3.49 6.81 -10.05
CA TYR A 55 2.49 6.59 -9.00
C TYR A 55 2.71 5.24 -8.30
N MET A 56 2.98 4.17 -9.04
CA MET A 56 3.27 2.84 -8.47
C MET A 56 4.53 2.84 -7.61
N ARG A 57 5.60 3.52 -8.06
CA ARG A 57 6.82 3.65 -7.27
C ARG A 57 6.60 4.47 -6.00
N LEU A 58 5.84 5.56 -6.08
CA LEU A 58 5.50 6.38 -4.91
C LEU A 58 4.63 5.58 -3.92
N LEU A 59 3.67 4.82 -4.42
CA LEU A 59 2.83 3.92 -3.62
C LEU A 59 3.67 2.84 -2.94
N GLY A 60 4.61 2.24 -3.68
CA GLY A 60 5.51 1.22 -3.15
C GLY A 60 6.48 1.74 -2.08
N ALA A 61 7.05 2.94 -2.29
CA ALA A 61 7.91 3.59 -1.33
C ALA A 61 7.17 3.92 -0.02
N ARG A 62 5.92 4.36 -0.13
CA ARG A 62 5.03 4.60 1.02
C ARG A 62 4.78 3.31 1.80
N ASP A 63 4.40 2.24 1.13
CA ASP A 63 4.12 0.96 1.79
C ASP A 63 5.37 0.40 2.49
N LEU A 64 6.55 0.51 1.87
CA LEU A 64 7.82 0.17 2.53
C LEU A 64 8.14 1.05 3.74
N SER A 65 7.85 2.35 3.68
CA SER A 65 8.05 3.24 4.83
C SER A 65 7.15 2.86 6.01
N ILE A 66 5.91 2.45 5.74
CA ILE A 66 4.96 1.96 6.75
C ILE A 66 5.45 0.64 7.34
N ALA A 67 5.91 -0.29 6.49
CA ALA A 67 6.48 -1.56 6.92
C ALA A 67 7.72 -1.36 7.80
N ALA A 68 8.63 -0.45 7.42
CA ALA A 68 9.82 -0.12 8.20
C ALA A 68 9.46 0.51 9.55
N ALA A 69 8.47 1.42 9.59
CA ALA A 69 7.98 2.00 10.84
C ALA A 69 7.37 0.95 11.76
N MET A 70 6.57 0.02 11.23
CA MET A 70 6.01 -1.08 12.03
C MET A 70 7.08 -2.04 12.55
N ALA A 71 8.09 -2.35 11.73
CA ALA A 71 9.24 -3.15 12.17
C ALA A 71 10.02 -2.47 13.30
N TRP A 72 10.19 -1.14 13.22
CA TRP A 72 10.81 -0.33 14.27
C TRP A 72 10.01 -0.38 15.58
N PHE A 73 8.69 -0.19 15.54
CA PHE A 73 7.85 -0.26 16.73
C PHE A 73 7.78 -1.65 17.33
N ALA A 74 7.74 -2.68 16.49
CA ALA A 74 7.81 -4.08 16.93
C ALA A 74 9.13 -4.37 17.67
N ASN A 75 10.25 -3.87 17.17
CA ASN A 75 11.56 -4.03 17.82
C ASN A 75 11.68 -3.21 19.12
N SER A 76 11.00 -2.06 19.19
CA SER A 76 10.98 -1.18 20.38
C SER A 76 10.01 -1.67 21.47
N GLY A 77 9.18 -2.68 21.17
CA GLY A 77 8.13 -3.17 22.07
C GLY A 77 6.95 -2.20 22.27
N ASP A 78 6.85 -1.15 21.44
CA ASP A 78 5.81 -0.13 21.56
C ASP A 78 4.55 -0.52 20.76
N TRP A 79 3.80 -1.45 21.34
CA TRP A 79 2.63 -2.06 20.71
C TRP A 79 1.47 -1.07 20.50
N ARG A 80 1.40 0.02 21.28
CA ARG A 80 0.40 1.08 21.07
C ARG A 80 0.71 1.88 19.81
N ALA A 81 1.96 2.29 19.64
CA ALA A 81 2.40 2.99 18.43
C ALA A 81 2.22 2.12 17.17
N MET A 82 2.52 0.82 17.27
CA MET A 82 2.29 -0.13 16.18
C MET A 82 0.79 -0.25 15.83
N GLY A 83 -0.09 -0.34 16.83
CA GLY A 83 -1.54 -0.37 16.63
C GLY A 83 -2.08 0.91 15.98
N GLN A 84 -1.55 2.08 16.36
CA GLN A 84 -1.89 3.36 15.72
C GLN A 84 -1.48 3.38 14.25
N MET A 85 -0.26 2.93 13.92
CA MET A 85 0.19 2.84 12.53
C MET A 85 -0.67 1.89 11.69
N THR A 86 -1.03 0.72 12.24
CA THR A 86 -1.93 -0.22 11.56
C THR A 86 -3.28 0.41 11.23
N LEU A 87 -3.90 1.12 12.17
CA LEU A 87 -5.17 1.81 11.94
C LEU A 87 -5.03 2.93 10.91
N THR A 88 -3.99 3.74 11.03
CA THR A 88 -3.74 4.87 10.10
C THR A 88 -3.49 4.35 8.68
N GLY A 89 -2.74 3.25 8.54
CA GLY A 89 -2.53 2.56 7.27
C GLY A 89 -3.83 2.01 6.68
N LEU A 90 -4.72 1.44 7.50
CA LEU A 90 -6.02 0.97 7.01
C LEU A 90 -6.85 2.10 6.38
N PHE A 91 -6.87 3.29 7.01
CA PHE A 91 -7.51 4.47 6.43
C PHE A 91 -6.87 4.89 5.11
N LEU A 92 -5.55 4.83 5.02
CA LEU A 92 -4.80 5.14 3.80
C LEU A 92 -5.15 4.16 2.67
N CYS A 93 -5.18 2.85 2.95
CA CYS A 93 -5.62 1.84 1.99
C CYS A 93 -7.06 2.05 1.54
N ALA A 94 -7.96 2.41 2.46
CA ALA A 94 -9.35 2.72 2.10
C ALA A 94 -9.42 3.94 1.17
N ALA A 95 -8.64 5.00 1.46
CA ALA A 95 -8.55 6.18 0.60
C ALA A 95 -8.01 5.84 -0.79
N ASP A 96 -6.97 5.00 -0.90
CA ASP A 96 -6.43 4.54 -2.18
C ASP A 96 -7.46 3.74 -2.98
N ALA A 97 -8.21 2.84 -2.32
CA ALA A 97 -9.26 2.05 -2.94
C ALA A 97 -10.40 2.95 -3.45
N VAL A 98 -10.76 3.99 -2.70
CA VAL A 98 -11.73 5.00 -3.15
C VAL A 98 -11.19 5.79 -4.33
N ALA A 99 -9.94 6.26 -4.30
CA ALA A 99 -9.32 6.96 -5.42
C ALA A 99 -9.27 6.07 -6.68
N ALA A 100 -8.94 4.79 -6.51
CA ALA A 100 -8.92 3.80 -7.60
C ALA A 100 -10.31 3.51 -8.16
N THR A 101 -11.34 3.43 -7.31
CA THR A 101 -12.73 3.23 -7.76
C THR A 101 -13.30 4.48 -8.40
N GLN A 102 -12.99 5.68 -7.90
CA GLN A 102 -13.37 6.95 -8.54
C GLN A 102 -12.70 7.11 -9.90
N ALA A 103 -11.41 6.77 -10.03
CA ALA A 103 -10.71 6.75 -11.31
C ALA A 103 -11.36 5.77 -12.32
N LYS A 104 -11.98 4.69 -11.84
CA LYS A 104 -12.79 3.77 -12.66
C LYS A 104 -14.19 4.32 -12.96
N GLY A 105 -14.83 5.01 -12.01
CA GLY A 105 -16.22 5.46 -12.09
C GLY A 105 -16.46 6.81 -12.79
N THR A 106 -15.45 7.68 -12.90
CA THR A 106 -15.55 8.99 -13.59
C THR A 106 -15.54 8.90 -15.13
N ARG A 107 -15.67 7.69 -15.71
CA ARG A 107 -15.77 7.48 -17.17
C ARG A 107 -16.95 6.57 -17.56
N LEU A 108 -18.14 6.88 -17.05
CA LEU A 108 -19.43 6.55 -17.69
C LEU A 108 -20.03 7.81 -18.31
#